data_AF-A0A7S3UHR2-F1
#
_entry.id   AF-A0A7S3UHR2-F1
#
_cell.length_a   1.000
_cell.length_b   1.000
_cell.length_c   1.000
_cell.angle_alpha   90.00
_cell.angle_beta   90.00
_cell.angle_gamma   90.00
#
_symmetry.space_group_name_H-M   'P 1'
#
loop_
_entity.id
_entity.type
_entity.pdbx_description
1 polymer ?
#
loop_
_entity_poly.entity_id
_entity_poly.type
_entity_poly.pdbx_seq_one_letter_code
_entity_poly.pdbx_strand_id
1 'polypeptide(L)'
;TAFPRESTRKSRPYKRPGCASVKLIDFGNATYAKEHHTRIINTRQYRGPEVILGSRSNRVAWDEQSDMWSTACILAECFTGNLFFQCADEDLEHLKLMEVALGVFPPLMLKESSPQVVNEHFEINYGSFFFFFFEKKKE
;
A
#
# COMPACT_ATOMS: atom_id res chain seq x y z
N THR A 1 -19.37 -7.82 -14.53
CA THR A 1 -19.46 -6.42 -14.05
C THR A 1 -19.81 -6.46 -12.57
N ALA A 2 -18.82 -6.46 -11.68
CA ALA A 2 -19.06 -6.83 -10.29
C ALA A 2 -19.61 -5.65 -9.45
N PHE A 3 -20.94 -5.50 -9.39
CA PHE A 3 -21.74 -4.97 -8.28
C PHE A 3 -23.23 -5.37 -8.47
N PRO A 4 -23.98 -5.86 -7.44
CA PRO A 4 -23.67 -5.97 -6.02
C PRO A 4 -23.51 -7.44 -5.52
N ARG A 5 -22.89 -7.60 -4.35
CA ARG A 5 -22.87 -8.86 -3.59
C ARG A 5 -24.29 -9.26 -3.22
N GLU A 6 -24.62 -10.55 -3.34
CA GLU A 6 -25.91 -11.07 -2.91
C GLU A 6 -26.20 -10.70 -1.46
N SER A 7 -27.36 -10.07 -1.25
CA SER A 7 -27.87 -9.61 0.03
C SER A 7 -28.41 -10.81 0.82
N THR A 8 -27.59 -11.40 1.68
CA THR A 8 -28.14 -12.26 2.75
C THR A 8 -28.53 -11.39 3.94
N ARG A 9 -29.84 -11.14 4.08
CA ARG A 9 -30.59 -10.40 5.14
C ARG A 9 -30.90 -8.92 4.84
N LYS A 10 -32.19 -8.64 4.61
CA LYS A 10 -32.93 -7.35 4.72
C LYS A 10 -32.06 -6.07 4.74
N SER A 11 -31.19 -5.88 3.74
CA SER A 11 -30.32 -4.72 3.64
C SER A 11 -31.05 -3.58 2.94
N ARG A 12 -30.80 -2.34 3.38
CA ARG A 12 -31.28 -1.10 2.72
C ARG A 12 -31.00 -1.18 1.20
N PRO A 13 -31.88 -0.64 0.33
CA PRO A 13 -31.67 -0.69 -1.11
C PRO A 13 -30.35 -0.03 -1.47
N TYR A 14 -29.51 -0.75 -2.22
CA TYR A 14 -28.26 -0.23 -2.76
C TYR A 14 -28.56 0.92 -3.73
N LYS A 15 -28.09 2.13 -3.41
CA LYS A 15 -28.26 3.30 -4.27
C LYS A 15 -27.07 3.39 -5.22
N ARG A 16 -27.32 3.21 -6.51
CA ARG A 16 -26.33 3.49 -7.56
C ARG A 16 -26.29 4.99 -7.84
N PRO A 17 -25.10 5.61 -7.89
CA PRO A 17 -24.98 6.98 -8.38
C PRO A 17 -25.53 7.12 -9.80
N GLY A 18 -26.24 8.21 -10.08
CA GLY A 18 -26.77 8.49 -11.42
C GLY A 18 -25.70 8.93 -12.44
N CYS A 19 -24.50 9.29 -11.97
CA CYS A 19 -23.34 9.60 -12.79
C CYS A 19 -22.05 9.21 -12.06
N ALA A 20 -20.94 9.11 -12.79
CA ALA A 20 -19.62 8.77 -12.26
C ALA A 20 -18.75 10.00 -11.92
N SER A 21 -19.34 11.20 -11.85
CA SER A 21 -18.62 12.41 -11.48
C SER A 21 -18.21 12.35 -10.01
N VAL A 22 -16.93 12.55 -9.74
CA VAL A 22 -16.34 12.54 -8.40
C VAL A 22 -15.58 13.83 -8.15
N LYS A 23 -15.40 14.17 -6.86
CA LYS A 23 -14.60 15.32 -6.42
C LYS A 23 -13.65 14.85 -5.33
N LEU A 24 -12.42 15.32 -5.37
CA LEU A 24 -11.48 15.12 -4.27
C LEU A 24 -11.91 15.98 -3.08
N ILE A 25 -11.79 15.41 -1.90
CA ILE A 25 -12.13 16.03 -0.62
C ILE A 25 -10.99 15.77 0.37
N ASP A 26 -11.09 16.39 1.56
CA ASP A 26 -10.16 16.16 2.67
C ASP A 26 -8.68 16.48 2.37
N PHE A 27 -8.42 17.77 2.11
CA PHE A 27 -7.06 18.29 1.92
C PHE A 27 -6.32 18.55 3.25
N GLY A 28 -6.80 18.01 4.38
CA GLY A 28 -6.22 18.26 5.71
C GLY A 28 -4.80 17.71 5.89
N ASN A 29 -4.41 16.72 5.07
CA ASN A 29 -3.08 16.13 5.05
C ASN A 29 -2.29 16.47 3.77
N ALA A 30 -2.80 17.37 2.92
CA ALA A 30 -2.07 17.80 1.73
C ALA A 30 -0.79 18.54 2.15
N THR A 31 0.34 18.14 1.57
CA THR A 31 1.66 18.70 1.92
C THR A 31 2.28 19.32 0.67
N TYR A 32 2.79 20.55 0.76
CA TYR A 32 3.54 21.13 -0.36
C TYR A 32 4.92 20.49 -0.46
N ALA A 33 5.45 20.35 -1.69
CA ALA A 33 6.74 19.71 -1.96
C ALA A 33 7.95 20.30 -1.20
N LYS A 34 7.85 21.56 -0.73
CA LYS A 34 8.92 22.25 0.03
C LYS A 34 8.71 22.23 1.55
N GLU A 35 7.60 21.68 2.02
CA GLU A 35 7.26 21.64 3.43
C GLU A 35 7.83 20.40 4.13
N HIS A 36 7.71 20.37 5.45
CA HIS A 36 8.06 19.19 6.22
C HIS A 36 7.09 18.06 5.88
N HIS A 37 7.64 16.92 5.46
CA HIS A 37 6.84 15.73 5.19
C HIS A 37 6.86 14.84 6.43
N THR A 38 5.67 14.40 6.84
CA THR A 38 5.54 13.40 7.89
C THR A 38 6.04 12.05 7.42
N ARG A 39 6.53 11.23 8.37
CA ARG A 39 7.05 9.90 8.03
C ARG A 39 5.97 8.94 7.53
N ILE A 40 4.76 9.04 8.08
CA ILE A 40 3.64 8.16 7.77
C ILE A 40 2.52 9.00 7.19
N ILE A 41 2.15 8.67 5.95
CA ILE A 41 0.99 9.22 5.25
C ILE A 41 0.06 8.10 4.79
N ASN A 42 -1.11 8.49 4.30
CA ASN A 42 -2.16 7.63 3.77
C ASN A 42 -2.73 6.62 4.77
N THR A 43 -3.97 6.21 4.53
CA THR A 43 -4.55 5.05 5.22
C THR A 43 -3.80 3.80 4.80
N ARG A 44 -3.58 2.85 5.74
CA ARG A 44 -2.67 1.72 5.56
C ARG A 44 -2.87 0.97 4.24
N GLN A 45 -4.11 0.65 3.88
CA GLN A 45 -4.45 -0.13 2.68
C GLN A 45 -4.14 0.57 1.35
N TYR A 46 -3.90 1.88 1.38
CA TYR A 46 -3.57 2.69 0.21
C TYR A 46 -2.14 3.26 0.30
N ARG A 47 -1.37 2.88 1.32
CA ARG A 47 -0.01 3.41 1.54
C ARG A 47 0.98 2.77 0.57
N GLY A 48 1.78 3.60 -0.09
CA GLY A 48 2.84 3.16 -1.00
C GLY A 48 3.98 2.41 -0.30
N PRO A 49 4.69 1.53 -1.01
CA PRO A 49 5.83 0.79 -0.47
C PRO A 49 6.94 1.72 0.01
N GLU A 50 7.17 2.84 -0.65
CA GLU A 50 8.20 3.83 -0.31
C GLU A 50 7.96 4.46 1.07
N VAL A 51 6.70 4.68 1.43
CA VAL A 51 6.32 5.18 2.76
C VAL A 51 6.62 4.14 3.84
N ILE A 52 6.38 2.86 3.55
CA ILE A 52 6.58 1.75 4.50
C ILE A 52 8.07 1.42 4.67
N LEU A 53 8.78 1.29 3.54
CA LEU A 53 10.21 0.95 3.50
C LEU A 53 11.08 2.09 4.05
N GLY A 54 10.59 3.33 3.99
CA GLY A 54 11.33 4.51 4.44
C GLY A 54 12.58 4.77 3.58
N SER A 55 13.43 5.71 4.02
CA SER A 55 14.66 6.06 3.31
C SER A 55 15.89 5.73 4.15
N ARG A 56 16.97 5.36 3.47
CA ARG A 56 18.30 5.14 4.04
C ARG A 56 18.88 6.36 4.75
N SER A 57 18.54 7.56 4.29
CA SER A 57 19.11 8.81 4.79
C SER A 57 18.30 9.43 5.95
N ASN A 58 17.34 8.70 6.52
CA ASN A 58 16.30 9.24 7.42
C ASN A 58 15.56 10.46 6.82
N ARG A 59 15.65 10.65 5.51
CA ARG A 59 14.86 11.63 4.77
C ARG A 59 13.51 11.02 4.40
N VAL A 60 12.64 11.90 3.94
CA VAL A 60 11.34 11.58 3.39
C VAL A 60 11.53 10.67 2.19
N ALA A 61 10.80 9.56 2.16
CA ALA A 61 10.87 8.54 1.12
C ALA A 61 9.72 8.61 0.10
N TRP A 62 8.86 9.62 0.23
CA TRP A 62 7.65 9.76 -0.58
C TRP A 62 7.52 11.16 -1.16
N ASP A 63 6.85 11.22 -2.30
CA ASP A 63 6.50 12.41 -3.07
C ASP A 63 5.09 12.23 -3.66
N GLU A 64 4.74 12.97 -4.71
CA GLU A 64 3.45 12.84 -5.41
C GLU A 64 3.17 11.43 -5.95
N GLN A 65 4.17 10.55 -6.11
CA GLN A 65 3.97 9.18 -6.56
C GLN A 65 3.17 8.35 -5.55
N SER A 66 3.16 8.73 -4.27
CA SER A 66 2.34 8.05 -3.26
C SER A 66 0.84 8.21 -3.52
N ASP A 67 0.42 9.33 -4.12
CA ASP A 67 -0.97 9.56 -4.54
C ASP A 67 -1.33 8.69 -5.73
N MET A 68 -0.38 8.44 -6.65
CA MET A 68 -0.57 7.54 -7.78
C MET A 68 -0.76 6.10 -7.32
N TRP A 69 0.02 5.65 -6.32
CA TRP A 69 -0.17 4.34 -5.70
C TRP A 69 -1.55 4.21 -5.04
N SER A 70 -1.92 5.21 -4.23
CA SER A 70 -3.22 5.24 -3.55
C SER A 70 -4.39 5.19 -4.54
N THR A 71 -4.28 5.96 -5.63
CA THR A 71 -5.27 5.99 -6.71
C THR A 71 -5.42 4.63 -7.37
N ALA A 72 -4.32 3.94 -7.67
CA ALA A 72 -4.37 2.60 -8.25
C ALA A 72 -5.10 1.58 -7.34
N CYS A 73 -4.82 1.64 -6.03
CA CYS A 73 -5.50 0.79 -5.05
C CYS A 73 -7.01 1.07 -4.98
N ILE A 74 -7.41 2.35 -4.97
CA ILE A 74 -8.83 2.76 -4.96
C ILE A 74 -9.54 2.31 -6.25
N LEU A 75 -8.89 2.43 -7.40
CA LEU A 75 -9.46 1.97 -8.67
C LEU A 75 -9.65 0.45 -8.70
N ALA A 76 -8.66 -0.31 -8.22
CA ALA A 76 -8.77 -1.76 -8.10
C ALA A 76 -9.89 -2.18 -7.13
N GLU A 77 -10.04 -1.46 -6.02
CA GLU A 77 -11.16 -1.67 -5.09
C GLU A 77 -12.50 -1.33 -5.72
N CYS A 78 -12.60 -0.21 -6.42
CA CYS A 78 -13.82 0.17 -7.16
C CYS A 78 -14.18 -0.87 -8.21
N PHE A 79 -13.20 -1.53 -8.83
CA PHE A 79 -13.45 -2.56 -9.85
C PHE A 79 -13.87 -3.92 -9.24
N THR A 80 -13.24 -4.32 -8.14
CA THR A 80 -13.42 -5.65 -7.52
C THR A 80 -14.45 -5.67 -6.39
N GLY A 81 -14.77 -4.51 -5.82
CA GLY A 81 -15.56 -4.36 -4.61
C GLY A 81 -14.88 -4.89 -3.34
N ASN A 82 -13.56 -5.09 -3.35
CA ASN A 82 -12.74 -5.52 -2.22
C ASN A 82 -11.49 -4.65 -2.11
N LEU A 83 -10.99 -4.42 -0.90
CA LEU A 83 -9.67 -3.79 -0.70
C LEU A 83 -8.61 -4.53 -1.53
N PHE A 84 -7.79 -3.79 -2.26
CA PHE A 84 -6.72 -4.38 -3.07
C PHE A 84 -5.68 -5.08 -2.19
N PHE A 85 -5.32 -4.44 -1.07
CA PHE A 85 -4.51 -5.04 0.00
C PHE A 85 -5.31 -5.12 1.30
N GLN A 86 -5.65 -6.35 1.72
CA GLN A 86 -6.35 -6.62 2.99
C GLN A 86 -5.33 -6.81 4.12
N CYS A 87 -4.53 -5.79 4.41
CA CYS A 87 -3.64 -5.80 5.59
C CYS A 87 -4.44 -5.45 6.85
N ALA A 88 -4.32 -6.26 7.90
CA ALA A 88 -5.05 -6.05 9.14
C ALA A 88 -4.32 -5.06 10.05
N ASP A 89 -3.07 -5.36 10.42
CA ASP A 89 -2.43 -4.68 11.56
C ASP A 89 -0.97 -4.25 11.31
N GLU A 90 -0.23 -4.94 10.43
CA GLU A 90 1.22 -4.74 10.30
C GLU A 90 1.64 -4.24 8.91
N ASP A 91 2.59 -3.31 8.87
CA ASP A 91 3.17 -2.82 7.63
C ASP A 91 3.97 -3.91 6.87
N LEU A 92 4.53 -4.89 7.60
CA LEU A 92 5.21 -6.05 7.01
C LEU A 92 4.25 -6.97 6.27
N GLU A 93 3.06 -7.20 6.82
CA GLU A 93 2.00 -7.94 6.12
C GLU A 93 1.65 -7.24 4.81
N HIS A 94 1.56 -5.90 4.83
CA HIS A 94 1.27 -5.14 3.64
C HIS A 94 2.35 -5.30 2.56
N LEU A 95 3.64 -5.19 2.91
CA LEU A 95 4.74 -5.42 1.96
C LEU A 95 4.73 -6.85 1.39
N LYS A 96 4.40 -7.85 2.20
CA LYS A 96 4.25 -9.23 1.73
C LYS A 96 3.11 -9.37 0.72
N LEU A 97 1.96 -8.74 0.98
CA LEU A 97 0.83 -8.72 0.05
C LEU A 97 1.21 -8.03 -1.27
N MET A 98 1.99 -6.95 -1.22
CA MET A 98 2.52 -6.28 -2.41
C MET A 98 3.38 -7.22 -3.24
N GLU A 99 4.32 -7.94 -2.63
CA GLU A 99 5.17 -8.91 -3.36
C GLU A 99 4.36 -10.02 -4.00
N VAL A 100 3.37 -10.56 -3.28
CA VAL A 100 2.49 -11.62 -3.79
C VAL A 100 1.67 -11.13 -4.99
N ALA A 101 1.20 -9.89 -4.97
CA ALA A 101 0.35 -9.34 -6.02
C ALA A 101 1.14 -8.82 -7.24
N LEU A 102 2.31 -8.20 -7.02
CA LEU A 102 3.03 -7.40 -8.01
C LEU A 102 4.42 -7.95 -8.36
N GLY A 103 4.91 -8.95 -7.62
CA GLY A 103 6.25 -9.50 -7.75
C GLY A 103 7.27 -8.82 -6.83
N VAL A 104 8.54 -9.26 -6.94
CA VAL A 104 9.64 -8.82 -6.07
C VAL A 104 9.91 -7.32 -6.15
N PHE A 105 10.37 -6.74 -5.04
CA PHE A 105 10.69 -5.32 -4.99
C PHE A 105 11.96 -5.02 -5.81
N PRO A 106 12.00 -3.91 -6.58
CA PRO A 106 13.18 -3.54 -7.34
C PRO A 106 14.42 -3.38 -6.44
N PRO A 107 15.60 -3.94 -6.81
CA PRO A 107 16.81 -3.85 -5.97
C PRO A 107 17.23 -2.42 -5.64
N LEU A 108 17.00 -1.47 -6.56
CA LEU A 108 17.29 -0.06 -6.32
C LEU A 108 16.41 0.53 -5.21
N MET A 109 15.12 0.19 -5.19
CA MET A 109 14.19 0.62 -4.14
C MET A 109 14.67 0.11 -2.78
N LEU A 110 15.06 -1.17 -2.68
CA LEU A 110 15.57 -1.75 -1.44
C LEU A 110 16.91 -1.12 -1.01
N LYS A 111 17.80 -0.80 -1.95
CA LYS A 111 19.09 -0.15 -1.63
C LYS A 111 18.90 1.25 -1.03
N GLU A 112 17.88 1.96 -1.47
CA GLU A 112 17.53 3.31 -1.01
C GLU A 112 16.63 3.33 0.23
N SER A 113 16.10 2.17 0.62
CA SER A 113 15.22 1.98 1.77
C SER A 113 15.96 2.02 3.12
N SER A 114 15.21 2.10 4.21
CA SER A 114 15.76 2.00 5.58
C SER A 114 16.55 0.70 5.75
N PRO A 115 17.85 0.75 6.12
CA PRO A 115 18.67 -0.44 6.34
C PRO A 115 18.10 -1.37 7.41
N GLN A 116 17.39 -0.82 8.40
CA GLN A 116 16.75 -1.59 9.45
C GLN A 116 15.69 -2.52 8.85
N VAL A 117 14.74 -1.95 8.08
CA VAL A 117 13.68 -2.72 7.42
C VAL A 117 14.26 -3.73 6.43
N VAL A 118 15.26 -3.33 5.64
CA VAL A 118 15.86 -4.18 4.62
C VAL A 118 16.61 -5.36 5.24
N ASN A 119 17.49 -5.12 6.22
CA ASN A 119 18.32 -6.17 6.81
C ASN A 119 17.50 -7.17 7.65
N GLU A 120 16.37 -6.74 8.21
CA GLU A 120 15.52 -7.59 9.04
C GLU A 120 14.53 -8.43 8.22
N HIS A 121 14.18 -8.00 6.99
CA HIS A 121 13.05 -8.56 6.26
C HIS A 121 13.31 -8.93 4.78
N PHE A 122 14.46 -8.54 4.22
CA PHE A 122 14.77 -8.77 2.82
C PHE A 122 16.13 -9.42 2.63
N GLU A 123 16.20 -10.38 1.71
CA GLU A 123 17.46 -10.80 1.15
C GLU A 123 17.86 -9.89 -0.01
N ILE A 124 18.85 -9.02 0.22
CA ILE A 124 19.29 -7.98 -0.73
C ILE A 124 19.67 -8.54 -2.10
N ASN A 125 20.13 -9.81 -2.17
CA ASN A 125 20.52 -10.45 -3.42
C ASN A 125 19.34 -10.91 -4.30
N TYR A 126 18.16 -11.11 -3.72
CA TYR A 126 16.98 -11.65 -4.43
C TYR A 126 15.76 -10.73 -4.38
N GLY A 127 15.76 -9.70 -3.53
CA GLY A 127 14.68 -8.71 -3.44
C GLY A 127 13.34 -9.28 -2.96
N SER A 128 13.38 -10.42 -2.26
CA SER A 128 12.20 -11.19 -1.88
C SER A 128 12.09 -11.35 -0.37
N PHE A 129 10.86 -11.21 0.16
CA PHE A 129 10.46 -11.61 1.50
C PHE A 129 10.45 -13.13 1.69
N PHE A 130 10.21 -13.89 0.61
CA PHE A 130 9.83 -15.30 0.71
C PHE A 130 10.97 -16.22 1.16
N PHE A 131 12.22 -15.85 0.92
CA PHE A 131 13.36 -16.64 1.38
C PHE A 131 13.55 -16.55 2.90
N PHE A 132 13.24 -15.39 3.51
CA PHE A 132 13.45 -15.15 4.94
C PHE A 132 12.39 -15.83 5.84
N PHE A 133 11.13 -15.92 5.40
CA PHE A 133 10.06 -16.53 6.22
C PHE A 133 10.09 -18.07 6.27
N PHE A 134 10.71 -18.73 5.28
CA PHE A 134 10.80 -20.20 5.24
C PHE A 134 11.93 -20.77 6.11
N GLU A 135 13.05 -20.04 6.32
CA GLU A 135 14.13 -20.51 7.20
C GLU A 135 13.79 -20.38 8.68
N LYS A 136 13.19 -19.27 9.12
CA LYS A 136 12.87 -19.04 10.55
C LYS A 136 11.73 -19.88 11.12
N LYS A 137 11.03 -20.68 10.31
CA LYS A 137 10.06 -21.69 10.79
C LYS A 137 10.64 -23.10 10.91
N LYS A 138 11.95 -23.27 10.68
CA LYS A 138 12.68 -24.53 10.90
C LYS A 138 13.51 -24.56 12.19
N GLU A 139 13.53 -23.47 12.95
CA GLU A 139 14.07 -23.41 14.33
C GLU A 139 12.91 -23.30 15.33
#